data_AF-A0A934R8K5-F1
#
_entry.id   AF-A0A934R8K5-F1
#
_cell.length_a   1.000
_cell.length_b   1.000
_cell.length_c   1.000
_cell.angle_alpha   90.00
_cell.angle_beta   90.00
_cell.angle_gamma   90.00
#
_symmetry.space_group_name_H-M   'P 1'
#
loop_
_entity.id
_entity.type
_entity.pdbx_description
1 polymer ?
#
loop_
_entity_poly.entity_id
_entity_poly.type
_entity_poly.pdbx_seq_one_letter_code
_entity_poly.pdbx_strand_id
1 'polypeptide(L)'
;MKKLIVIIAFMSSSLSLSLSEEVWQQERRMEAEQVELWKGNLEKSSRLSGSDKVDFLSLGARSMGHRIRLGNHSSDVEVIYKMIRETIMAIPGYADYYDKKIRRNMDDEVAKNGKGNERERMWAFQTLEHLPSPETVKVLGELLYDDRDPYKGATGFEDTGAPRPNFRYASMTLTRLGIQKAPMKNKYPDGSVGYDDSEVETWKVWYEQVKAGTRTFSFEGDDTIYNLAGRTSVARDGPVQSRPERKVSTTGGGNHDLTTKPASRAPGVIAVLLLLGIAAFTVKKIKSRATETK
;
A
#
# COMPACT_ATOMS: atom_id res chain seq x y z
N MET A 1 -40.14 16.80 -36.57
CA MET A 1 -39.75 16.62 -35.15
C MET A 1 -38.91 15.38 -34.87
N LYS A 2 -39.26 14.16 -35.32
CA LYS A 2 -38.45 12.94 -35.08
C LYS A 2 -36.99 12.99 -35.60
N LYS A 3 -36.71 13.71 -36.70
CA LYS A 3 -35.34 13.87 -37.25
C LYS A 3 -34.43 14.83 -36.44
N LEU A 4 -34.99 15.74 -35.64
CA LEU A 4 -34.21 16.71 -34.84
C LEU A 4 -33.69 16.09 -33.53
N ILE A 5 -34.44 15.14 -32.96
CA ILE A 5 -34.07 14.43 -31.73
C ILE A 5 -32.86 13.50 -31.93
N VAL A 6 -32.71 12.91 -33.13
CA VAL A 6 -31.57 12.04 -33.46
C VAL A 6 -30.25 12.82 -33.56
N ILE A 7 -30.28 14.06 -34.06
CA ILE A 7 -29.07 14.90 -34.20
C ILE A 7 -28.58 15.38 -32.82
N ILE A 8 -29.49 15.72 -31.91
CA ILE A 8 -29.12 16.13 -30.54
C ILE A 8 -28.55 14.95 -29.75
N ALA A 9 -29.09 13.73 -29.90
CA ALA A 9 -28.53 12.54 -29.26
C ALA A 9 -27.14 12.14 -29.80
N PHE A 10 -26.88 12.37 -31.09
CA PHE A 10 -25.58 12.09 -31.70
C PHE A 10 -24.50 13.09 -31.25
N MET A 11 -24.85 14.37 -31.10
CA MET A 11 -23.94 15.43 -30.63
C MET A 11 -23.57 15.29 -29.14
N SER A 12 -24.47 14.80 -28.29
CA SER A 12 -24.15 14.53 -26.86
C SER A 12 -23.20 13.35 -26.68
N SER A 13 -23.24 12.39 -27.60
CA SER A 13 -22.37 11.20 -27.57
C SER A 13 -20.95 11.53 -28.04
N SER A 14 -20.79 12.38 -29.07
CA SER A 14 -19.48 12.83 -29.54
C SER A 14 -18.77 13.74 -28.54
N LEU A 15 -19.49 14.61 -27.82
CA LEU A 15 -18.91 15.45 -26.76
C LEU A 15 -18.40 14.65 -25.56
N SER A 16 -19.10 13.56 -25.21
CA SER A 16 -18.69 12.67 -24.11
C SER A 16 -17.44 11.87 -24.48
N LEU A 17 -17.30 11.49 -25.75
CA LEU A 17 -16.11 10.80 -26.28
C LEU A 17 -14.90 11.74 -26.38
N SER A 18 -15.07 13.00 -26.81
CA SER A 18 -13.96 13.95 -26.90
C SER A 18 -13.42 14.33 -25.52
N LEU A 19 -14.31 14.54 -24.53
CA LEU A 19 -13.90 14.75 -23.14
C LEU A 19 -13.17 13.53 -22.56
N SER A 20 -13.56 12.31 -22.94
CA SER A 20 -12.84 11.11 -22.48
C SER A 20 -11.45 10.97 -23.09
N GLU A 21 -11.26 11.37 -24.35
CA GLU A 21 -9.96 11.30 -25.02
C GLU A 21 -8.99 12.35 -24.46
N GLU A 22 -9.44 13.60 -24.26
CA GLU A 22 -8.60 14.65 -23.67
C GLU A 22 -8.15 14.30 -22.25
N VAL A 23 -9.05 13.77 -21.42
CA VAL A 23 -8.72 13.30 -20.06
C VAL A 23 -7.72 12.15 -20.12
N TRP A 24 -7.93 11.17 -21.00
CA TRP A 24 -7.00 10.04 -21.16
C TRP A 24 -5.61 10.49 -21.62
N GLN A 25 -5.54 11.38 -22.61
CA GLN A 25 -4.29 11.96 -23.11
C GLN A 25 -3.58 12.76 -22.00
N GLN A 26 -4.32 13.52 -21.20
CA GLN A 26 -3.76 14.23 -20.06
C GLN A 26 -3.21 13.26 -19.00
N GLU A 27 -3.93 12.19 -18.68
CA GLU A 27 -3.44 11.14 -17.78
C GLU A 27 -2.15 10.50 -18.30
N ARG A 28 -2.05 10.22 -19.61
CA ARG A 28 -0.83 9.66 -20.22
C ARG A 28 0.34 10.62 -20.18
N ARG A 29 0.11 11.92 -20.41
CA ARG A 29 1.15 12.94 -20.29
C ARG A 29 1.66 13.05 -18.85
N MET A 30 0.75 13.12 -17.87
CA MET A 30 1.13 13.17 -16.45
C MET A 30 1.90 11.91 -16.03
N GLU A 31 1.50 10.74 -16.53
CA GLU A 31 2.22 9.49 -16.29
C GLU A 31 3.64 9.52 -16.87
N ALA A 32 3.80 9.96 -18.12
CA ALA A 32 5.12 10.09 -18.77
C ALA A 32 6.03 11.08 -18.01
N GLU A 33 5.49 12.23 -17.59
CA GLU A 33 6.21 13.20 -16.75
C GLU A 33 6.62 12.59 -15.41
N GLN A 34 5.75 11.79 -14.79
CA GLN A 34 6.05 11.10 -13.54
C GLN A 34 7.17 10.06 -13.73
N VAL A 35 7.13 9.30 -14.82
CA VAL A 35 8.19 8.34 -15.20
C VAL A 35 9.53 9.06 -15.36
N GLU A 36 9.59 10.14 -16.13
CA GLU A 36 10.83 10.90 -16.35
C GLU A 36 11.37 11.54 -15.06
N LEU A 37 10.48 12.06 -14.21
CA LEU A 37 10.85 12.57 -12.89
C LEU A 37 11.55 11.48 -12.06
N TRP A 38 11.00 10.27 -12.02
CA TRP A 38 11.56 9.20 -11.21
C TRP A 38 12.79 8.54 -11.82
N LYS A 39 12.94 8.53 -13.16
CA LYS A 39 14.23 8.22 -13.81
C LYS A 39 15.33 9.17 -13.33
N GLY A 40 15.07 10.48 -13.38
CA GLY A 40 16.02 11.48 -12.90
C GLY A 40 16.31 11.37 -11.39
N ASN A 41 15.32 10.98 -10.58
CA ASN A 41 15.53 10.73 -9.15
C ASN A 41 16.35 9.46 -8.89
N LEU A 42 16.13 8.37 -9.63
CA LEU A 42 16.97 7.17 -9.55
C LEU A 42 18.44 7.51 -9.85
N GLU A 43 18.69 8.29 -10.90
CA GLU A 43 20.05 8.75 -11.22
C GLU A 43 20.65 9.58 -10.08
N LYS A 44 19.91 10.57 -9.55
CA LYS A 44 20.38 11.38 -8.40
C LYS A 44 20.67 10.54 -7.17
N SER A 45 19.86 9.50 -6.93
CA SER A 45 20.01 8.61 -5.78
C SER A 45 21.32 7.82 -5.79
N SER A 46 21.99 7.69 -6.94
CA SER A 46 23.31 7.06 -7.03
C SER A 46 24.38 7.77 -6.18
N ARG A 47 24.17 9.05 -5.88
CA ARG A 47 25.07 9.89 -5.05
C ARG A 47 24.73 9.83 -3.56
N LEU A 48 23.61 9.20 -3.21
CA LEU A 48 23.18 9.00 -1.82
C LEU A 48 23.59 7.60 -1.37
N SER A 49 23.68 7.39 -0.05
CA SER A 49 23.97 6.08 0.54
C SER A 49 23.12 5.85 1.79
N GLY A 50 23.06 4.60 2.24
CA GLY A 50 22.38 4.20 3.47
C GLY A 50 20.94 4.71 3.58
N SER A 51 20.57 5.22 4.75
CA SER A 51 19.22 5.70 5.06
C SER A 51 18.78 6.88 4.20
N ASP A 52 19.69 7.77 3.80
CA ASP A 52 19.34 8.94 3.00
C ASP A 52 18.81 8.53 1.62
N LYS A 53 19.42 7.51 1.04
CA LYS A 53 18.96 6.92 -0.23
C LYS A 53 17.61 6.22 -0.06
N VAL A 54 17.42 5.47 1.05
CA VAL A 54 16.15 4.82 1.37
C VAL A 54 15.02 5.86 1.50
N ASP A 55 15.23 6.91 2.29
CA ASP A 55 14.22 7.96 2.51
C ASP A 55 13.89 8.70 1.20
N PHE A 56 14.92 9.06 0.43
CA PHE A 56 14.77 9.75 -0.85
C PHE A 56 13.91 8.98 -1.86
N LEU A 57 14.10 7.65 -1.95
CA LEU A 57 13.36 6.79 -2.88
C LEU A 57 12.00 6.31 -2.34
N SER A 58 11.73 6.45 -1.04
CA SER A 58 10.52 5.95 -0.37
C SER A 58 9.23 6.48 -0.99
N LEU A 59 9.22 7.77 -1.37
CA LEU A 59 8.05 8.39 -2.00
C LEU A 59 7.76 7.77 -3.37
N GLY A 60 8.80 7.42 -4.13
CA GLY A 60 8.67 6.83 -5.46
C GLY A 60 8.11 5.42 -5.41
N ALA A 61 8.55 4.62 -4.43
CA ALA A 61 7.99 3.30 -4.18
C ALA A 61 6.47 3.37 -3.94
N ARG A 62 6.02 4.31 -3.09
CA ARG A 62 4.59 4.51 -2.80
C ARG A 62 3.81 5.07 -3.98
N SER A 63 4.32 6.12 -4.65
CA SER A 63 3.59 6.76 -5.74
C SER A 63 3.44 5.86 -6.95
N MET A 64 4.50 5.14 -7.32
CA MET A 64 4.48 4.21 -8.45
C MET A 64 3.71 2.93 -8.10
N GLY A 65 3.87 2.41 -6.88
CA GLY A 65 3.10 1.26 -6.41
C GLY A 65 1.60 1.54 -6.37
N HIS A 66 1.19 2.75 -5.97
CA HIS A 66 -0.20 3.17 -6.05
C HIS A 66 -0.71 3.19 -7.50
N ARG A 67 0.08 3.75 -8.44
CA ARG A 67 -0.29 3.82 -9.86
C ARG A 67 -0.50 2.43 -10.45
N ILE A 68 0.37 1.47 -10.13
CA ILE A 68 0.24 0.07 -10.57
C ILE A 68 -1.07 -0.56 -10.10
N ARG A 69 -1.48 -0.28 -8.85
CA ARG A 69 -2.73 -0.83 -8.29
C ARG A 69 -3.98 -0.36 -9.03
N LEU A 70 -3.93 0.79 -9.73
CA LEU A 70 -5.05 1.29 -10.53
C LEU A 70 -5.25 0.49 -11.83
N GLY A 71 -4.26 -0.31 -12.26
CA GLY A 71 -4.36 -1.26 -13.37
C GLY A 71 -4.39 -0.63 -14.77
N ASN A 72 -4.37 0.70 -14.88
CA ASN A 72 -4.41 1.44 -16.14
C ASN A 72 -3.11 2.23 -16.40
N HIS A 73 -1.95 1.63 -16.13
CA HIS A 73 -0.64 2.27 -16.30
C HIS A 73 0.14 1.72 -17.49
N SER A 74 1.14 2.46 -17.98
CA SER A 74 2.08 1.99 -18.99
C SER A 74 3.14 1.04 -18.40
N SER A 75 3.76 0.23 -19.26
CA SER A 75 4.89 -0.64 -18.88
C SER A 75 6.06 0.13 -18.25
N ASP A 76 6.25 1.40 -18.62
CA ASP A 76 7.32 2.24 -18.07
C ASP A 76 7.14 2.48 -16.56
N VAL A 77 5.89 2.61 -16.09
CA VAL A 77 5.59 2.70 -14.65
C VAL A 77 6.04 1.43 -13.92
N GLU A 78 5.83 0.26 -14.50
CA GLU A 78 6.25 -1.02 -13.91
C GLU A 78 7.77 -1.13 -13.83
N VAL A 79 8.47 -0.76 -14.92
CA VAL A 79 9.93 -0.75 -14.98
C VAL A 79 10.50 0.18 -13.90
N ILE A 80 10.00 1.41 -13.81
CA ILE A 80 10.50 2.39 -12.82
C ILE A 80 10.17 1.95 -11.40
N TYR A 81 8.96 1.47 -11.14
CA TYR A 81 8.60 0.91 -9.84
C TYR A 81 9.53 -0.22 -9.42
N LYS A 82 9.79 -1.16 -10.33
CA LYS A 82 10.71 -2.28 -10.09
C LYS A 82 12.11 -1.78 -9.76
N MET A 83 12.67 -0.87 -10.55
CA MET A 83 13.99 -0.30 -10.32
C MET A 83 14.09 0.41 -8.96
N ILE A 84 13.08 1.19 -8.57
CA ILE A 84 13.04 1.85 -7.26
C ILE A 84 13.06 0.82 -6.13
N ARG A 85 12.20 -0.21 -6.21
CA ARG A 85 12.13 -1.27 -5.21
C ARG A 85 13.45 -2.01 -5.06
N GLU A 86 14.01 -2.48 -6.17
CA GLU A 86 15.28 -3.20 -6.17
C GLU A 86 16.41 -2.32 -5.62
N THR A 87 16.42 -1.03 -5.95
CA THR A 87 17.42 -0.09 -5.45
C THR A 87 17.32 0.11 -3.93
N ILE A 88 16.10 0.21 -3.38
CA ILE A 88 15.90 0.31 -1.92
C ILE A 88 16.31 -1.01 -1.24
N MET A 89 15.84 -2.15 -1.77
CA MET A 89 16.10 -3.47 -1.16
C MET A 89 17.57 -3.92 -1.26
N ALA A 90 18.34 -3.34 -2.18
CA ALA A 90 19.78 -3.56 -2.26
C ALA A 90 20.58 -2.84 -1.16
N ILE A 91 19.96 -1.94 -0.39
CA ILE A 91 20.62 -1.22 0.71
C ILE A 91 20.47 -2.06 1.99
N PRO A 92 21.57 -2.57 2.58
CA PRO A 92 21.48 -3.38 3.80
C PRO A 92 20.81 -2.62 4.95
N GLY A 93 19.85 -3.27 5.63
CA GLY A 93 19.16 -2.67 6.78
C GLY A 93 18.12 -1.61 6.42
N TYR A 94 17.63 -1.58 5.18
CA TYR A 94 16.55 -0.66 4.79
C TYR A 94 15.26 -0.93 5.59
N ALA A 95 14.98 -2.18 5.96
CA ALA A 95 13.79 -2.50 6.76
C ALA A 95 13.96 -1.99 8.20
N ASP A 96 15.15 -2.16 8.78
CA ASP A 96 15.50 -1.64 10.11
C ASP A 96 15.40 -0.10 10.17
N TYR A 97 15.69 0.59 9.06
CA TYR A 97 15.43 2.03 8.96
C TYR A 97 13.95 2.35 9.20
N TYR A 98 13.04 1.60 8.56
CA TYR A 98 11.60 1.80 8.78
C TYR A 98 11.13 1.35 10.16
N ASP A 99 11.67 0.27 10.72
CA ASP A 99 11.37 -0.13 12.11
C ASP A 99 11.66 1.02 13.08
N LYS A 100 12.88 1.60 13.01
CA LYS A 100 13.26 2.75 13.84
C LYS A 100 12.35 3.96 13.59
N LYS A 101 12.01 4.26 12.33
CA LYS A 101 11.11 5.37 11.97
C LYS A 101 9.70 5.15 12.54
N ILE A 102 9.16 3.93 12.45
CA ILE A 102 7.84 3.56 12.97
C ILE A 102 7.81 3.68 14.49
N ARG A 103 8.78 3.08 15.19
CA ARG A 103 8.85 3.11 16.65
C ARG A 103 9.01 4.52 17.20
N ARG A 104 9.89 5.33 16.60
CA ARG A 104 10.05 6.74 17.00
C ARG A 104 8.76 7.54 16.86
N ASN A 105 8.03 7.41 15.75
CA ASN A 105 6.76 8.11 15.57
C ASN A 105 5.68 7.60 16.53
N MET A 106 5.66 6.30 16.84
CA MET A 106 4.79 5.73 17.88
C MET A 106 5.11 6.31 19.26
N ASP A 107 6.38 6.38 19.65
CA ASP A 107 6.80 6.97 20.93
C ASP A 107 6.38 8.45 21.03
N ASP A 108 6.57 9.21 19.95
CA ASP A 108 6.12 10.61 19.87
C ASP A 108 4.60 10.75 20.03
N GLU A 109 3.82 9.86 19.41
CA GLU A 109 2.36 9.86 19.51
C GLU A 109 1.90 9.49 20.94
N VAL A 110 2.49 8.46 21.54
CA VAL A 110 2.19 8.06 22.93
C VAL A 110 2.51 9.20 23.89
N ALA A 111 3.68 9.83 23.75
CA ALA A 111 4.08 10.97 24.59
C ALA A 111 3.15 12.18 24.45
N LYS A 112 2.45 12.31 23.32
CA LYS A 112 1.55 13.43 23.01
C LYS A 112 0.07 13.03 23.05
N ASN A 113 -0.27 11.90 23.67
CA ASN A 113 -1.65 11.38 23.79
C ASN A 113 -2.37 11.32 22.43
N GLY A 114 -1.71 10.73 21.43
CA GLY A 114 -2.24 10.56 20.09
C GLY A 114 -2.12 11.76 19.17
N LYS A 115 -1.60 12.91 19.64
CA LYS A 115 -1.26 14.04 18.77
C LYS A 115 0.15 13.85 18.20
N GLY A 116 0.30 13.35 16.99
CA GLY A 116 1.64 13.11 16.47
C GLY A 116 1.75 12.83 14.99
N ASN A 117 2.84 12.15 14.65
CA ASN A 117 3.27 11.91 13.29
C ASN A 117 2.70 10.59 12.73
N GLU A 118 1.42 10.31 13.00
CA GLU A 118 0.73 9.11 12.49
C GLU A 118 0.95 8.97 10.99
N ARG A 119 0.81 10.07 10.25
CA ARG A 119 0.98 10.08 8.79
C ARG A 119 2.34 9.53 8.38
N GLU A 120 3.42 9.91 9.07
CA GLU A 120 4.77 9.39 8.80
C GLU A 120 4.88 7.91 9.14
N ARG A 121 4.24 7.46 10.23
CA ARG A 121 4.17 6.04 10.60
C ARG A 121 3.42 5.23 9.55
N MET A 122 2.24 5.66 9.17
CA MET A 122 1.43 5.05 8.10
C MET A 122 2.22 5.01 6.78
N TRP A 123 2.91 6.08 6.40
CA TRP A 123 3.73 6.12 5.20
C TRP A 123 4.91 5.15 5.25
N ALA A 124 5.51 4.92 6.42
CA ALA A 124 6.55 3.90 6.58
C ALA A 124 5.98 2.49 6.31
N PHE A 125 4.84 2.14 6.90
CA PHE A 125 4.16 0.86 6.63
C PHE A 125 3.74 0.71 5.17
N GLN A 126 3.21 1.78 4.55
CA GLN A 126 2.88 1.78 3.12
C GLN A 126 4.10 1.59 2.23
N THR A 127 5.27 2.12 2.61
CA THR A 127 6.49 1.84 1.85
C THR A 127 6.94 0.39 2.01
N LEU A 128 6.90 -0.16 3.23
CA LEU A 128 7.22 -1.58 3.46
C LEU A 128 6.32 -2.53 2.66
N GLU A 129 5.05 -2.18 2.42
CA GLU A 129 4.13 -2.93 1.54
C GLU A 129 4.73 -3.18 0.14
N HIS A 130 5.55 -2.25 -0.35
CA HIS A 130 6.17 -2.33 -1.67
C HIS A 130 7.55 -3.00 -1.66
N LEU A 131 8.03 -3.50 -0.52
CA LEU A 131 9.40 -4.01 -0.39
C LEU A 131 9.37 -5.47 0.12
N PRO A 132 8.84 -6.44 -0.67
CA PRO A 132 8.77 -7.84 -0.27
C PRO A 132 10.18 -8.43 -0.16
N SER A 133 10.61 -8.67 1.08
CA SER A 133 11.86 -9.31 1.41
C SER A 133 11.79 -9.99 2.78
N PRO A 134 12.75 -10.87 3.10
CA PRO A 134 12.92 -11.39 4.45
C PRO A 134 13.10 -10.33 5.53
N GLU A 135 13.85 -9.24 5.25
CA GLU A 135 14.07 -8.15 6.21
C GLU A 135 12.73 -7.45 6.55
N THR A 136 11.90 -7.20 5.53
CA THR A 136 10.57 -6.61 5.71
C THR A 136 9.64 -7.53 6.50
N VAL A 137 9.61 -8.82 6.17
CA VAL A 137 8.80 -9.81 6.92
C VAL A 137 9.23 -9.88 8.38
N LYS A 138 10.54 -9.85 8.65
CA LYS A 138 11.08 -9.82 10.02
C LYS A 138 10.59 -8.58 10.78
N VAL A 139 10.79 -7.39 10.23
CA VAL A 139 10.37 -6.13 10.88
C VAL A 139 8.86 -6.11 11.15
N LEU A 140 8.04 -6.44 10.16
CA LEU A 140 6.59 -6.47 10.32
C LEU A 140 6.16 -7.52 11.34
N GLY A 141 6.79 -8.70 11.34
CA GLY A 141 6.52 -9.77 12.29
C GLY A 141 6.83 -9.36 13.73
N GLU A 142 7.95 -8.68 13.98
CA GLU A 142 8.24 -8.14 15.33
C GLU A 142 7.26 -7.02 15.73
N LEU A 143 6.79 -6.20 14.77
CA LEU A 143 5.80 -5.16 15.02
C LEU A 143 4.39 -5.69 15.34
N LEU A 144 4.10 -6.97 15.06
CA LEU A 144 2.84 -7.62 15.51
C LEU A 144 2.73 -7.70 17.03
N TYR A 145 3.86 -7.66 17.74
CA TYR A 145 3.92 -7.72 19.20
C TYR A 145 4.03 -6.35 19.86
N ASP A 146 3.98 -5.27 19.08
CA ASP A 146 4.02 -3.90 19.59
C ASP A 146 2.62 -3.46 20.04
N ASP A 147 2.35 -3.64 21.34
CA ASP A 147 1.07 -3.38 22.00
C ASP A 147 0.86 -1.91 22.42
N ARG A 148 1.80 -1.03 22.08
CA ARG A 148 1.65 0.41 22.32
C ARG A 148 0.43 0.94 21.58
N ASP A 149 -0.46 1.55 22.34
CA ASP A 149 -1.68 2.17 21.84
C ASP A 149 -1.78 3.61 22.37
N PRO A 150 -1.44 4.63 21.54
CA PRO A 150 -1.51 6.03 21.94
C PRO A 150 -2.92 6.54 22.20
N TYR A 151 -3.96 5.75 21.88
CA TYR A 151 -5.37 6.11 22.03
C TYR A 151 -6.09 5.23 23.05
N LYS A 152 -5.35 4.43 23.83
CA LYS A 152 -5.93 3.58 24.87
C LYS A 152 -6.77 4.42 25.84
N GLY A 153 -8.07 4.10 25.93
CA GLY A 153 -9.01 4.80 26.81
C GLY A 153 -9.67 6.05 26.20
N ALA A 154 -9.39 6.39 24.93
CA ALA A 154 -10.07 7.48 24.25
C ALA A 154 -11.50 7.06 23.87
N THR A 155 -12.49 7.57 24.59
CA THR A 155 -13.92 7.34 24.32
C THR A 155 -14.37 8.11 23.08
N GLY A 156 -15.15 7.48 22.18
CA GLY A 156 -15.72 8.14 20.98
C GLY A 156 -14.87 8.02 19.70
N PHE A 157 -13.81 7.21 19.71
CA PHE A 157 -12.92 6.98 18.57
C PHE A 157 -13.25 5.72 17.76
N GLU A 158 -14.20 4.91 18.22
CA GLU A 158 -14.58 3.65 17.58
C GLU A 158 -15.10 3.83 16.13
N ASP A 159 -15.54 5.04 15.76
CA ASP A 159 -16.12 5.34 14.45
C ASP A 159 -15.36 6.40 13.61
N THR A 160 -14.29 7.02 14.14
CA THR A 160 -13.74 8.28 13.56
C THR A 160 -12.40 8.14 12.83
N GLY A 161 -11.94 6.93 12.53
CA GLY A 161 -10.64 6.74 11.86
C GLY A 161 -9.47 7.02 12.80
N ALA A 162 -9.62 6.60 14.07
CA ALA A 162 -8.55 6.65 15.05
C ALA A 162 -7.29 5.96 14.51
N PRO A 163 -6.10 6.55 14.73
CA PRO A 163 -4.86 5.98 14.25
C PRO A 163 -4.61 4.61 14.88
N ARG A 164 -4.10 3.69 14.07
CA ARG A 164 -4.04 2.28 14.47
C ARG A 164 -2.74 1.96 15.22
N PRO A 165 -2.78 1.08 16.23
CA PRO A 165 -1.57 0.49 16.81
C PRO A 165 -0.67 -0.16 15.75
N ASN A 166 0.62 -0.29 16.06
CA ASN A 166 1.60 -0.84 15.13
C ASN A 166 1.27 -2.27 14.70
N PHE A 167 0.79 -3.12 15.61
CA PHE A 167 0.41 -4.50 15.29
C PHE A 167 -0.67 -4.57 14.20
N ARG A 168 -1.60 -3.61 14.16
CA ARG A 168 -2.65 -3.56 13.13
C ARG A 168 -2.09 -3.17 11.78
N TYR A 169 -1.26 -2.12 11.71
CA TYR A 169 -0.59 -1.77 10.45
C TYR A 169 0.33 -2.89 9.96
N ALA A 170 1.04 -3.56 10.86
CA ALA A 170 1.92 -4.68 10.51
C ALA A 170 1.16 -5.84 9.87
N SER A 171 0.05 -6.28 10.48
CA SER A 171 -0.86 -7.31 9.93
C SER A 171 -1.39 -6.93 8.53
N MET A 172 -1.83 -5.68 8.36
CA MET A 172 -2.30 -5.19 7.06
C MET A 172 -1.20 -5.20 6.00
N THR A 173 -0.01 -4.71 6.35
CA THR A 173 1.13 -4.66 5.43
C THR A 173 1.57 -6.06 5.05
N LEU A 174 1.64 -7.01 6.00
CA LEU A 174 1.95 -8.42 5.73
C LEU A 174 0.96 -9.03 4.73
N THR A 175 -0.33 -8.73 4.87
CA THR A 175 -1.36 -9.25 3.96
C THR A 175 -1.25 -8.69 2.54
N ARG A 176 -0.69 -7.49 2.39
CA ARG A 176 -0.51 -6.83 1.08
C ARG A 176 0.88 -7.01 0.48
N LEU A 177 1.80 -7.63 1.21
CA LEU A 177 3.18 -7.86 0.78
C LEU A 177 3.29 -8.91 -0.35
N GLY A 178 2.19 -9.58 -0.70
CA GLY A 178 2.16 -10.62 -1.73
C GLY A 178 2.82 -11.91 -1.27
N ILE A 179 2.67 -12.31 -0.01
CA ILE A 179 3.17 -13.60 0.49
C ILE A 179 2.29 -14.74 -0.05
N GLN A 180 2.90 -15.70 -0.76
CA GLN A 180 2.17 -16.87 -1.23
C GLN A 180 1.77 -17.77 -0.05
N LYS A 181 0.57 -18.36 -0.14
CA LYS A 181 -0.03 -19.16 0.95
C LYS A 181 -0.06 -18.40 2.30
N ALA A 182 -0.21 -17.08 2.26
CA ALA A 182 -0.44 -16.28 3.47
C ALA A 182 -1.58 -16.89 4.31
N PRO A 183 -1.49 -16.82 5.66
CA PRO A 183 -2.46 -17.46 6.55
C PRO A 183 -3.85 -16.81 6.44
N MET A 184 -3.91 -15.61 5.85
CA MET A 184 -5.13 -14.96 5.41
C MET A 184 -5.05 -14.63 3.93
N LYS A 185 -6.09 -15.01 3.20
CA LYS A 185 -6.40 -14.43 1.90
C LYS A 185 -7.51 -13.41 2.15
N ASN A 186 -7.15 -12.14 2.24
CA ASN A 186 -8.14 -11.06 2.31
C ASN A 186 -9.04 -11.13 1.08
N LYS A 187 -10.32 -11.49 1.26
CA LYS A 187 -11.36 -11.20 0.27
C LYS A 187 -12.69 -10.99 0.97
N TYR A 188 -13.00 -9.75 1.33
CA TYR A 188 -14.34 -9.29 1.05
C TYR A 188 -14.48 -9.18 -0.49
N PRO A 189 -15.64 -9.52 -1.08
CA PRO A 189 -15.84 -9.49 -2.53
C PRO A 189 -15.56 -8.13 -3.19
N ASP A 190 -15.62 -7.05 -2.41
CA ASP A 190 -15.37 -5.67 -2.85
C ASP A 190 -13.89 -5.23 -2.70
N GLY A 191 -13.01 -6.14 -2.27
CA GLY A 191 -11.60 -5.86 -2.02
C GLY A 191 -11.33 -5.10 -0.72
N SER A 192 -12.34 -4.88 0.12
CA SER A 192 -12.12 -4.36 1.46
C SER A 192 -11.47 -5.42 2.36
N VAL A 193 -10.72 -4.93 3.35
CA VAL A 193 -10.12 -5.73 4.41
C VAL A 193 -10.91 -5.38 5.66
N GLY A 194 -11.82 -6.26 6.05
CA GLY A 194 -12.51 -6.14 7.34
C GLY A 194 -11.53 -6.45 8.45
N TYR A 195 -11.54 -5.63 9.48
CA TYR A 195 -10.55 -5.67 10.54
C TYR A 195 -11.07 -6.54 11.68
N ASP A 196 -10.38 -7.64 11.96
CA ASP A 196 -10.63 -8.47 13.14
C ASP A 196 -9.29 -8.68 13.88
N ASP A 197 -9.28 -8.52 15.20
CA ASP A 197 -8.10 -8.79 16.02
C ASP A 197 -7.68 -10.28 15.91
N SER A 198 -8.59 -11.17 15.50
CA SER A 198 -8.26 -12.56 15.16
C SER A 198 -7.26 -12.69 13.99
N GLU A 199 -7.19 -11.69 13.10
CA GLU A 199 -6.20 -11.63 12.03
C GLU A 199 -4.79 -11.42 12.60
N VAL A 200 -4.64 -10.52 13.58
CA VAL A 200 -3.35 -10.24 14.20
C VAL A 200 -2.77 -11.50 14.85
N GLU A 201 -3.60 -12.23 15.60
CA GLU A 201 -3.18 -13.47 16.26
C GLU A 201 -2.77 -14.56 15.27
N THR A 202 -3.51 -14.69 14.18
CA THR A 202 -3.17 -15.64 13.11
C THR A 202 -1.83 -15.28 12.44
N TRP A 203 -1.55 -13.99 12.24
CA TRP A 203 -0.24 -13.53 11.74
C TRP A 203 0.89 -13.76 12.74
N LYS A 204 0.66 -13.53 14.04
CA LYS A 204 1.64 -13.82 15.10
C LYS A 204 2.05 -15.28 15.07
N VAL A 205 1.08 -16.19 15.05
CA VAL A 205 1.34 -17.63 14.96
C VAL A 205 2.13 -18.00 13.70
N TRP A 206 1.74 -17.46 12.54
CA TRP A 206 2.47 -17.69 11.29
C TRP A 206 3.92 -17.21 11.42
N TYR A 207 4.13 -16.03 12.01
CA TYR A 207 5.46 -15.45 12.18
C TYR A 207 6.31 -16.26 13.16
N GLU A 208 5.76 -16.75 14.27
CA GLU A 208 6.47 -17.64 15.19
C GLU A 208 6.95 -18.92 14.50
N GLN A 209 6.13 -19.52 13.64
CA GLN A 209 6.54 -20.70 12.88
C GLN A 209 7.70 -20.40 11.93
N VAL A 210 7.67 -19.23 11.28
CA VAL A 210 8.74 -18.74 10.40
C VAL A 210 10.01 -18.43 11.20
N LYS A 211 9.88 -17.77 12.35
CA LYS A 211 10.97 -17.44 13.28
C LYS A 211 11.63 -18.68 13.88
N ALA A 212 10.83 -19.71 14.21
CA ALA A 212 11.30 -21.02 14.64
C ALA A 212 11.92 -21.86 13.49
N GLY A 213 11.87 -21.38 12.24
CA GLY A 213 12.38 -22.09 11.07
C GLY A 213 11.55 -23.31 10.67
N THR A 214 10.34 -23.47 11.22
CA THR A 214 9.42 -24.57 10.88
C THR A 214 8.52 -24.24 9.68
N ARG A 215 8.47 -22.98 9.28
CA ARG A 215 7.77 -22.49 8.09
C ARG A 215 8.69 -21.63 7.22
N THR A 216 8.52 -21.74 5.92
CA THR A 216 9.14 -20.88 4.89
C THR A 216 8.06 -20.13 4.12
N PHE A 217 8.45 -19.15 3.32
CA PHE A 217 7.52 -18.37 2.50
C PHE A 217 8.13 -17.99 1.15
N SER A 218 7.29 -17.62 0.20
CA SER A 218 7.67 -17.04 -1.10
C SER A 218 6.77 -15.85 -1.39
N PHE A 219 7.15 -15.04 -2.39
CA PHE A 219 6.38 -13.87 -2.81
C PHE A 219 5.71 -14.11 -4.16
N GLU A 220 4.61 -13.41 -4.44
CA GLU A 220 3.92 -13.47 -5.72
C GLU A 220 4.86 -13.04 -6.85
N GLY A 221 4.95 -13.86 -7.90
CA GLY A 221 5.86 -13.62 -9.03
C GLY A 221 7.33 -13.93 -8.76
N ASP A 222 7.69 -14.47 -7.59
CA ASP A 222 9.03 -14.95 -7.26
C ASP A 222 8.98 -16.42 -6.80
N ASP A 223 9.59 -17.31 -7.58
CA ASP A 223 9.67 -18.75 -7.28
C ASP A 223 10.69 -19.07 -6.17
N THR A 224 11.43 -18.06 -5.70
CA THR A 224 12.40 -18.21 -4.63
C THR A 224 11.71 -18.46 -3.28
N ILE A 225 12.24 -19.43 -2.53
CA ILE A 225 11.79 -19.75 -1.17
C ILE A 225 12.68 -19.01 -0.17
N TYR A 226 12.07 -18.48 0.88
CA TYR A 226 12.70 -17.67 1.90
C TYR A 226 12.43 -18.18 3.31
N ASN A 227 13.38 -17.92 4.19
CA ASN A 227 13.20 -17.84 5.64
C ASN A 227 13.64 -16.43 6.10
N LEU A 228 13.65 -16.13 7.41
CA LEU A 228 14.04 -14.81 7.91
C LEU A 228 15.53 -14.47 7.69
N ALA A 229 16.38 -15.46 7.44
CA ALA A 229 17.81 -15.26 7.17
C ALA A 229 18.11 -14.99 5.68
N GLY A 230 17.14 -15.25 4.79
CA GLY A 230 17.32 -15.04 3.35
C GLY A 230 16.73 -16.16 2.50
N ARG A 231 17.31 -16.33 1.32
CA ARG A 231 16.96 -17.41 0.37
C ARG A 231 17.29 -18.77 0.95
N THR A 232 16.47 -19.77 0.69
CA THR A 232 16.66 -21.16 1.09
C THR A 232 16.17 -22.12 0.00
N SER A 233 16.75 -23.31 -0.09
CA SER A 233 16.33 -24.36 -1.02
C SER A 233 15.32 -25.34 -0.41
N VAL A 234 15.08 -25.26 0.90
CA VAL A 234 14.24 -26.22 1.63
C VAL A 234 12.89 -25.58 1.96
N ALA A 235 11.85 -26.05 1.29
CA ALA A 235 10.47 -25.70 1.58
C ALA A 235 10.00 -26.32 2.91
N ARG A 236 9.28 -25.54 3.73
CA ARG A 236 8.64 -25.98 4.96
C ARG A 236 7.28 -25.30 5.10
N ASP A 237 6.20 -26.06 5.18
CA ASP A 237 4.84 -25.49 5.27
C ASP A 237 4.40 -25.22 6.73
N GLY A 238 5.20 -25.59 7.73
CA GLY A 238 4.81 -25.59 9.15
C GLY A 238 3.75 -26.65 9.45
N PRO A 239 3.45 -26.92 10.73
CA PRO A 239 2.29 -27.72 11.07
C PRO A 239 1.02 -27.04 10.54
N VAL A 240 0.20 -27.79 9.80
CA VAL A 240 -1.12 -27.34 9.34
C VAL A 240 -1.94 -27.03 10.59
N GLN A 241 -2.15 -25.75 10.88
CA GLN A 241 -3.14 -25.38 11.87
C GLN A 241 -4.50 -25.61 11.25
N SER A 242 -5.11 -26.75 11.60
CA SER A 242 -6.53 -26.95 11.47
C SER A 242 -7.20 -25.80 12.21
N ARG A 243 -7.73 -24.83 11.46
CA ARG A 243 -8.64 -23.81 11.99
C ARG A 243 -9.64 -24.56 12.89
N PRO A 244 -9.78 -24.22 14.18
CA PRO A 244 -10.82 -24.84 14.99
C PRO A 244 -12.13 -24.59 14.26
N GLU A 245 -12.80 -25.67 13.85
CA GLU A 245 -14.14 -25.58 13.29
C GLU A 245 -14.98 -24.81 14.29
N ARG A 246 -15.25 -23.55 13.97
CA ARG A 246 -16.30 -22.80 14.63
C ARG A 246 -17.55 -23.60 14.33
N LYS A 247 -18.03 -24.40 15.29
CA LYS A 247 -19.34 -25.04 15.25
C LYS A 247 -20.36 -23.93 15.10
N VAL A 248 -20.64 -23.54 13.87
CA VAL A 248 -21.79 -22.73 13.52
C VAL A 248 -22.96 -23.66 13.76
N SER A 249 -23.64 -23.47 14.88
CA SER A 249 -24.97 -24.00 15.09
C SER A 249 -25.86 -23.42 14.00
N THR A 250 -26.10 -24.20 12.96
CA THR A 250 -27.09 -23.90 11.92
C THR A 250 -28.47 -24.05 12.55
N THR A 251 -29.01 -22.94 13.07
CA THR A 251 -30.44 -22.77 13.28
C THR A 251 -30.97 -22.00 12.06
N GLY A 252 -32.00 -22.54 11.43
CA GLY A 252 -32.33 -22.30 10.03
C GLY A 252 -33.03 -20.98 9.72
N GLY A 253 -33.25 -20.77 8.43
CA GLY A 253 -34.34 -19.95 7.92
C GLY A 253 -33.93 -18.89 6.90
N GLY A 254 -34.36 -19.06 5.66
CA GLY A 254 -34.58 -17.94 4.73
C GLY A 254 -33.87 -18.08 3.38
N ASN A 255 -34.53 -18.76 2.44
CA ASN A 255 -34.26 -18.58 1.01
C ASN A 255 -34.64 -17.14 0.62
N HIS A 256 -33.66 -16.32 0.25
CA HIS A 256 -33.91 -15.13 -0.56
C HIS A 256 -33.03 -15.18 -1.80
N ASP A 257 -33.71 -15.42 -2.92
CA ASP A 257 -33.22 -15.25 -4.27
C ASP A 257 -33.05 -13.75 -4.55
N LEU A 258 -31.82 -13.31 -4.83
CA LEU A 258 -31.51 -11.94 -5.25
C LEU A 258 -30.51 -11.98 -6.41
N THR A 259 -31.08 -12.11 -7.61
CA THR A 259 -30.43 -11.74 -8.86
C THR A 259 -30.13 -10.25 -8.84
N THR A 260 -28.86 -9.85 -8.73
CA THR A 260 -28.44 -8.46 -8.87
C THR A 260 -27.41 -8.30 -10.00
N LYS A 261 -27.77 -7.43 -10.94
CA LYS A 261 -26.93 -6.93 -12.04
C LYS A 261 -25.69 -6.19 -11.50
N PRO A 262 -24.55 -6.22 -12.19
CA PRO A 262 -23.42 -5.35 -11.86
C PRO A 262 -23.72 -3.91 -12.28
N ALA A 263 -23.66 -2.99 -11.31
CA ALA A 263 -23.68 -1.55 -11.54
C ALA A 263 -22.30 -1.07 -12.01
N SER A 264 -22.26 -0.38 -13.15
CA SER A 264 -21.07 0.33 -13.62
C SER A 264 -20.77 1.52 -12.71
N ARG A 265 -19.58 1.54 -12.11
CA ARG A 265 -19.09 2.68 -11.32
C ARG A 265 -18.40 3.68 -12.25
N ALA A 266 -18.88 4.92 -12.25
CA ALA A 266 -18.26 6.04 -12.95
C ALA A 266 -16.98 6.51 -12.23
N PRO A 267 -15.87 6.79 -12.96
CA PRO A 267 -14.64 7.34 -12.36
C PRO A 267 -14.74 8.88 -12.36
N GLY A 268 -15.10 9.48 -11.22
CA GLY A 268 -15.37 10.93 -11.18
C GLY A 268 -14.67 11.76 -10.10
N VAL A 269 -13.92 11.18 -9.15
CA VAL A 269 -13.47 11.96 -7.96
C VAL A 269 -11.97 11.85 -7.63
N ILE A 270 -11.18 11.01 -8.31
CA ILE A 270 -9.78 10.78 -7.91
C ILE A 270 -8.79 11.82 -8.48
N ALA A 271 -9.17 12.59 -9.51
CA ALA A 271 -8.29 13.57 -10.15
C ALA A 271 -7.88 14.78 -9.26
N VAL A 272 -8.60 15.05 -8.16
CA VAL A 272 -8.37 16.25 -7.33
C VAL A 272 -7.17 16.10 -6.37
N LEU A 273 -6.83 14.88 -5.94
CA LEU A 273 -5.75 14.68 -4.94
C LEU A 273 -4.34 14.68 -5.56
N LEU A 274 -4.19 14.31 -6.83
CA LEU A 274 -2.91 14.39 -7.55
C LEU A 274 -2.55 15.83 -7.94
N LEU A 275 -3.54 16.68 -8.25
CA LEU A 275 -3.32 18.09 -8.60
C LEU A 275 -2.83 18.93 -7.42
N LEU A 276 -3.29 18.66 -6.19
CA LEU A 276 -2.86 19.41 -5.00
C LEU A 276 -1.39 19.13 -4.61
N GLY A 277 -0.91 17.91 -4.81
CA GLY A 277 0.49 17.55 -4.55
C GLY A 277 1.49 18.24 -5.50
N ILE A 278 1.10 18.40 -6.77
CA ILE A 278 1.97 19.01 -7.80
C ILE A 278 1.95 20.54 -7.70
N ALA A 279 0.81 21.16 -7.41
CA ALA A 279 0.70 22.61 -7.24
C ALA A 279 1.53 23.14 -6.05
N ALA A 280 1.61 22.39 -4.95
CA ALA A 280 2.45 22.75 -3.81
C ALA A 280 3.95 22.72 -4.14
N PHE A 281 4.37 21.86 -5.08
CA PHE A 281 5.78 21.72 -5.48
C PHE A 281 6.21 22.80 -6.49
N THR A 282 5.33 23.21 -7.41
CA THR A 282 5.64 24.27 -8.39
C THR A 282 5.69 25.67 -7.75
N VAL A 283 4.78 25.97 -6.81
CA VAL A 283 4.77 27.25 -6.08
C VAL A 283 6.05 27.43 -5.25
N LYS A 284 6.56 26.36 -4.61
CA LYS A 284 7.82 26.42 -3.85
C LYS A 284 9.03 26.72 -4.75
N LYS A 285 9.06 26.18 -5.97
CA LYS A 285 10.16 26.37 -6.94
C LYS A 285 10.18 27.77 -7.58
N ILE A 286 9.01 28.40 -7.74
CA ILE A 286 8.91 29.79 -8.24
C ILE A 286 9.40 30.76 -7.16
N LYS A 287 9.04 30.52 -5.90
CA LYS A 287 9.42 31.40 -4.78
C LYS A 287 10.93 31.39 -4.49
N SER A 288 11.62 30.26 -4.70
CA SER A 288 13.07 30.17 -4.53
C SER A 288 13.86 30.88 -5.64
N ARG A 289 13.36 30.90 -6.89
CA ARG A 289 14.01 31.63 -7.99
C ARG A 289 13.88 33.15 -7.87
N ALA A 290 12.77 33.63 -7.30
CA ALA A 290 12.56 35.07 -7.07
C ALA A 290 13.45 35.66 -5.97
N THR A 291 14.11 34.83 -5.15
CA THR A 291 14.99 35.27 -4.06
C THR A 291 16.47 35.26 -4.42
N GLU A 292 16.88 34.61 -5.51
CA GLU A 292 18.26 34.61 -6.02
C GLU A 292 18.54 35.76 -7.02
N THR A 293 17.56 36.63 -7.27
CA THR A 293 17.65 37.76 -8.23
C THR A 293 17.62 39.14 -7.57
N LYS A 294 17.96 39.22 -6.28
CA LYS A 294 18.25 40.46 -5.55
C LYS A 294 19.62 40.36 -4.91
#